data_AF-A0A453M1P0-F1
#
_entry.id   AF-A0A453M1P0-F1
#
_cell.length_a   1.000
_cell.length_b   1.000
_cell.length_c   1.000
_cell.angle_alpha   90.00
_cell.angle_beta   90.00
_cell.angle_gamma   90.00
#
_symmetry.space_group_name_H-M   'P 1'
#
loop_
_entity.id
_entity.type
_entity.pdbx_description
1 polymer ?
#
loop_
_entity_poly.entity_id
_entity_poly.type
_entity_poly.pdbx_seq_one_letter_code
_entity_poly.pdbx_strand_id
1 'polypeptide(L)'
;TMAWILDEYSKFHGYSPAVVTGKPVDLGGSLGRDAATGRGVLFATEALLAEHGKGIAGQRFVIQGFGNVGSWAAQLITEAGGKVIAISDVTGAVKNSNGIDIAKLMKHSAENRGIKGFDGGDAVDPTSLLTEECDVLIPAALGGVINK
;
A
#
# COMPACT_ATOMS: atom_id res chain seq x y z
N THR A 1 0.15 -7.56 -18.20
CA THR A 1 0.07 -9.04 -18.03
C THR A 1 -1.33 -9.60 -18.29
N MET A 2 -2.37 -9.21 -17.53
CA MET A 2 -3.71 -9.81 -17.69
C MET A 2 -4.35 -9.57 -19.06
N ALA A 3 -4.06 -8.43 -19.69
CA ALA A 3 -4.49 -8.13 -21.06
C ALA A 3 -3.99 -9.18 -22.09
N TRP A 4 -2.75 -9.64 -21.96
CA TRP A 4 -2.19 -10.67 -22.85
C TRP A 4 -2.82 -12.04 -22.62
N ILE A 5 -3.15 -12.39 -21.37
CA ILE A 5 -3.84 -13.64 -21.09
C ILE A 5 -5.25 -13.62 -21.70
N LEU A 6 -5.97 -12.48 -21.59
CA LEU A 6 -7.26 -12.31 -22.25
C LEU A 6 -7.13 -12.46 -23.78
N ASP A 7 -6.19 -11.76 -24.40
CA ASP A 7 -5.97 -11.80 -25.84
C ASP A 7 -5.68 -13.22 -26.34
N GLU A 8 -4.72 -13.89 -25.69
CA GLU A 8 -4.27 -15.21 -26.12
C GLU A 8 -5.36 -16.27 -25.94
N TYR A 9 -6.05 -16.27 -24.79
CA TYR A 9 -7.15 -17.20 -24.56
C TYR A 9 -8.30 -16.98 -25.56
N SER A 10 -8.58 -15.72 -25.91
CA SER A 10 -9.67 -15.37 -26.82
C SER A 10 -9.46 -15.89 -28.24
N LYS A 11 -8.22 -16.15 -28.67
CA LYS A 11 -7.91 -16.74 -29.99
C LYS A 11 -8.42 -18.17 -30.14
N PHE A 12 -8.48 -18.93 -29.04
CA PHE A 12 -8.85 -20.35 -29.06
C PHE A 12 -10.31 -20.59 -28.64
N HIS A 13 -10.86 -19.73 -27.79
CA HIS A 13 -12.16 -19.95 -27.16
C HIS A 13 -13.18 -18.82 -27.39
N GLY A 14 -12.87 -17.86 -28.27
CA GLY A 14 -13.68 -16.66 -28.48
C GLY A 14 -13.53 -15.65 -27.34
N TYR A 15 -14.01 -14.41 -27.58
CA TYR A 15 -13.84 -13.31 -26.63
C TYR A 15 -14.45 -13.62 -25.26
N SER A 16 -13.59 -13.84 -24.27
CA SER A 16 -13.95 -14.36 -22.94
C SER A 16 -13.44 -13.44 -21.83
N PRO A 17 -14.00 -12.24 -21.65
CA PRO A 17 -13.47 -11.23 -20.73
C PRO A 17 -13.43 -11.69 -19.26
N ALA A 18 -14.26 -12.65 -18.85
CA ALA A 18 -14.30 -13.17 -17.49
C ALA A 18 -13.18 -14.19 -17.15
N VAL A 19 -12.39 -14.65 -18.14
CA VAL A 19 -11.36 -15.68 -17.92
C VAL A 19 -10.25 -15.23 -16.96
N VAL A 20 -9.97 -13.93 -16.90
CA VAL A 20 -9.00 -13.33 -15.98
C VAL A 20 -9.53 -12.02 -15.39
N THR A 21 -9.17 -11.73 -14.15
CA THR A 21 -9.46 -10.45 -13.46
C THR A 21 -8.20 -9.58 -13.37
N GLY A 22 -8.33 -8.33 -12.91
CA GLY A 22 -7.19 -7.40 -12.86
C GLY A 22 -6.73 -6.89 -14.23
N LYS A 23 -7.65 -6.87 -15.21
CA LYS A 23 -7.44 -6.29 -16.54
C LYS A 23 -7.53 -4.75 -16.48
N PRO A 24 -6.96 -4.03 -17.46
CA PRO A 24 -7.29 -2.61 -17.68
C PRO A 24 -8.80 -2.40 -17.80
N VAL A 25 -9.27 -1.21 -17.39
CA VAL A 25 -10.69 -0.84 -17.48
C VAL A 25 -11.19 -0.93 -18.92
N ASP A 26 -10.37 -0.48 -19.88
CA ASP A 26 -10.66 -0.54 -21.32
C ASP A 26 -10.89 -1.96 -21.85
N LEU A 27 -10.47 -2.99 -21.11
CA LEU A 27 -10.61 -4.41 -21.45
C LEU A 27 -11.59 -5.14 -20.52
N GLY A 28 -12.54 -4.43 -19.91
CA GLY A 28 -13.52 -5.03 -18.98
C GLY A 28 -12.95 -5.31 -17.59
N GLY A 29 -11.98 -4.50 -17.16
CA GLY A 29 -11.53 -4.44 -15.77
C GLY A 29 -12.55 -3.72 -14.87
N SER A 30 -12.59 -4.08 -13.59
CA SER A 30 -13.44 -3.38 -12.61
C SER A 30 -12.79 -2.09 -12.14
N LEU A 31 -13.57 -1.01 -12.08
CA LEU A 31 -13.20 0.18 -11.33
C LEU A 31 -12.91 -0.19 -9.87
N GLY A 32 -11.96 0.53 -9.25
CA GLY A 32 -11.56 0.33 -7.86
C GLY A 32 -10.70 -0.92 -7.60
N ARG A 33 -10.49 -1.82 -8.58
CA ARG A 33 -9.70 -3.05 -8.39
C ARG A 33 -8.28 -2.78 -7.93
N ASP A 34 -7.68 -1.70 -8.43
CA ASP A 34 -6.30 -1.29 -8.12
C ASP A 34 -6.14 -0.97 -6.63
N ALA A 35 -7.03 -0.12 -6.11
CA ALA A 35 -7.07 0.28 -4.71
C ALA A 35 -7.68 -0.74 -3.75
N ALA A 36 -8.31 -1.80 -4.26
CA ALA A 36 -9.21 -2.66 -3.48
C ALA A 36 -8.53 -3.27 -2.24
N THR A 37 -7.31 -3.78 -2.37
CA THR A 37 -6.61 -4.44 -1.25
C THR A 37 -6.19 -3.42 -0.19
N GLY A 38 -5.62 -2.27 -0.57
CA GLY A 38 -5.28 -1.21 0.38
C GLY A 38 -6.51 -0.63 1.07
N ARG A 39 -7.63 -0.50 0.35
CA ARG A 39 -8.93 -0.10 0.92
C ARG A 39 -9.47 -1.13 1.90
N GLY A 40 -9.32 -2.42 1.62
CA GLY A 40 -9.66 -3.49 2.55
C GLY A 40 -8.85 -3.42 3.85
N VAL A 41 -7.55 -3.09 3.77
CA VAL A 41 -6.71 -2.85 4.95
C VAL A 41 -7.26 -1.70 5.79
N LEU A 42 -7.61 -0.58 5.17
CA LEU A 42 -8.24 0.55 5.87
C LEU A 42 -9.53 0.11 6.59
N PHE A 43 -10.45 -0.54 5.88
CA PHE A 43 -11.74 -0.96 6.46
C PHE A 43 -11.57 -1.93 7.62
N ALA A 44 -10.68 -2.93 7.50
CA ALA A 44 -10.41 -3.87 8.58
C ALA A 44 -9.78 -3.16 9.80
N THR A 45 -8.86 -2.22 9.56
CA THR A 45 -8.22 -1.43 10.62
C THR A 45 -9.23 -0.55 11.34
N GLU A 46 -10.08 0.15 10.60
CA GLU A 46 -11.12 1.03 11.15
C GLU A 46 -12.12 0.24 12.00
N ALA A 47 -12.58 -0.91 11.51
CA ALA A 47 -13.47 -1.79 12.27
C ALA A 47 -12.82 -2.27 13.58
N LEU A 48 -11.54 -2.69 13.54
CA LEU A 48 -10.83 -3.15 14.74
C LEU A 48 -10.62 -2.04 15.78
N LEU A 49 -10.30 -0.82 15.33
CA LEU A 49 -10.11 0.32 16.21
C LEU A 49 -11.44 0.75 16.86
N ALA A 50 -12.54 0.68 16.12
CA ALA A 50 -13.87 1.01 16.63
C ALA A 50 -14.29 0.12 17.81
N GLU A 51 -13.97 -1.18 17.77
CA GLU A 51 -14.18 -2.12 18.89
C GLU A 51 -13.45 -1.70 20.17
N HIS A 52 -12.41 -0.86 20.05
CA HIS A 52 -11.64 -0.33 21.17
C HIS A 52 -11.92 1.15 21.45
N GLY A 53 -13.00 1.71 20.89
CA GLY A 53 -13.37 3.12 21.07
C GLY A 53 -12.38 4.11 20.43
N LYS A 54 -11.62 3.66 19.41
CA LYS A 54 -10.63 4.46 18.69
C LYS A 54 -11.05 4.63 17.22
N GLY A 55 -10.53 5.66 16.56
CA GLY A 55 -10.65 5.85 15.11
C GLY A 55 -9.28 5.83 14.43
N ILE A 56 -9.27 5.91 13.10
CA ILE A 56 -8.01 6.03 12.32
C ILE A 56 -7.31 7.37 12.62
N ALA A 57 -8.09 8.44 12.74
CA ALA A 57 -7.59 9.78 12.95
C ALA A 57 -6.71 9.88 14.21
N GLY A 58 -5.50 10.43 14.05
CA GLY A 58 -4.55 10.63 15.14
C GLY A 58 -3.65 9.43 15.46
N GLN A 59 -3.95 8.23 14.96
CA GLN A 59 -3.13 7.04 15.18
C GLN A 59 -1.84 7.09 14.35
N ARG A 60 -0.74 6.59 14.92
CA ARG A 60 0.57 6.44 14.24
C ARG A 60 0.66 5.09 13.55
N PHE A 61 0.96 5.13 12.25
CA PHE A 61 1.06 3.96 11.39
C PHE A 61 2.49 3.76 10.90
N VAL A 62 2.92 2.51 10.90
CA VAL A 62 4.15 2.06 10.25
C VAL A 62 3.79 1.03 9.19
N ILE A 63 4.33 1.18 7.98
CA ILE A 63 3.97 0.34 6.83
C ILE A 63 5.22 -0.28 6.22
N GLN A 64 5.31 -1.60 6.17
CA GLN A 64 6.37 -2.28 5.44
C GLN A 64 5.89 -2.61 4.04
N GLY A 65 6.56 -2.07 3.02
CA GLY A 65 6.21 -2.26 1.62
C GLY A 65 5.43 -1.09 1.03
N PHE A 66 5.93 -0.53 -0.08
CA PHE A 66 5.31 0.55 -0.84
C PHE A 66 4.93 0.13 -2.27
N GLY A 67 4.51 -1.12 -2.44
CA GLY A 67 3.86 -1.60 -3.66
C GLY A 67 2.36 -1.27 -3.66
N ASN A 68 1.60 -1.90 -4.57
CA ASN A 68 0.16 -1.60 -4.75
C ASN A 68 -0.64 -1.62 -3.44
N VAL A 69 -0.42 -2.60 -2.54
CA VAL A 69 -1.18 -2.68 -1.29
C VAL A 69 -0.77 -1.56 -0.32
N GLY A 70 0.53 -1.43 -0.06
CA GLY A 70 1.05 -0.50 0.95
C GLY A 70 0.89 0.97 0.55
N SER A 71 1.04 1.32 -0.72
CA SER A 71 0.84 2.69 -1.19
C SER A 71 -0.63 3.12 -1.08
N TRP A 72 -1.57 2.28 -1.54
CA TRP A 72 -3.01 2.56 -1.40
C TRP A 72 -3.45 2.57 0.06
N ALA A 73 -2.93 1.66 0.91
CA ALA A 73 -3.22 1.69 2.34
C ALA A 73 -2.71 2.99 2.98
N ALA A 74 -1.45 3.38 2.72
CA ALA A 74 -0.86 4.62 3.24
C ALA A 74 -1.66 5.86 2.83
N GLN A 75 -2.07 5.94 1.56
CA GLN A 75 -2.83 7.06 1.04
C GLN A 75 -4.20 7.15 1.74
N LEU A 76 -4.97 6.08 1.74
CA LEU A 76 -6.34 6.07 2.29
C LEU A 76 -6.35 6.27 3.81
N ILE A 77 -5.34 5.74 4.53
CA ILE A 77 -5.17 5.99 5.97
C ILE A 77 -4.89 7.47 6.24
N THR A 78 -4.03 8.10 5.42
CA THR A 78 -3.72 9.53 5.56
C THR A 78 -4.96 10.39 5.26
N GLU A 79 -5.73 10.04 4.23
CA GLU A 79 -7.01 10.69 3.91
C GLU A 79 -8.04 10.57 5.05
N ALA A 80 -8.02 9.45 5.79
CA ALA A 80 -8.82 9.23 6.99
C ALA A 80 -8.25 9.87 8.28
N GLY A 81 -7.17 10.66 8.17
CA GLY A 81 -6.56 11.40 9.27
C GLY A 81 -5.52 10.63 10.10
N GLY A 82 -5.16 9.41 9.68
CA GLY A 82 -4.07 8.64 10.27
C GLY A 82 -2.71 9.24 9.91
N LYS A 83 -1.70 9.04 10.77
CA LYS A 83 -0.33 9.53 10.54
C LYS A 83 0.58 8.38 10.15
N VAL A 84 0.95 8.27 8.88
CA VAL A 84 1.99 7.34 8.45
C VAL A 84 3.35 7.92 8.83
N ILE A 85 3.97 7.37 9.87
CA ILE A 85 5.23 7.91 10.44
C ILE A 85 6.48 7.22 9.92
N ALA A 86 6.38 5.98 9.42
CA ALA A 86 7.47 5.30 8.75
C ALA A 86 6.96 4.36 7.67
N ILE A 87 7.71 4.27 6.56
CA ILE A 87 7.38 3.38 5.44
C ILE A 87 8.63 2.85 4.76
N SER A 88 8.63 1.57 4.34
CA SER A 88 9.73 0.97 3.57
C SER A 88 9.30 0.41 2.22
N ASP A 89 10.28 0.27 1.33
CA ASP A 89 10.21 -0.58 0.14
C ASP A 89 11.53 -1.33 -0.05
N VAL A 90 11.73 -1.92 -1.24
CA VAL A 90 12.96 -2.65 -1.58
C VAL A 90 14.21 -1.75 -1.67
N THR A 91 14.04 -0.44 -1.84
CA THR A 91 15.12 0.54 -2.02
C THR A 91 15.57 1.18 -0.70
N GLY A 92 14.70 1.23 0.31
CA GLY A 92 15.03 1.80 1.62
C GLY A 92 13.81 2.02 2.51
N ALA A 93 13.99 2.80 3.57
CA ALA A 93 12.94 3.20 4.48
C ALA A 93 13.02 4.70 4.79
N VAL A 94 11.86 5.30 5.00
CA VAL A 94 11.69 6.73 5.29
C VAL A 94 10.88 6.87 6.57
N LYS A 95 11.28 7.80 7.43
CA LYS A 95 10.59 8.14 8.67
C LYS A 95 10.34 9.64 8.77
N ASN A 96 9.16 10.01 9.22
CA ASN A 96 8.85 11.37 9.65
C ASN A 96 7.84 11.30 10.81
N SER A 97 8.28 11.63 12.03
CA SER A 97 7.42 11.57 13.23
C SER A 97 6.21 12.49 13.16
N ASN A 98 6.23 13.51 12.30
CA ASN A 98 5.10 14.40 12.07
C ASN A 98 4.11 13.87 11.02
N GLY A 99 4.44 12.77 10.35
CA GLY A 99 3.70 12.18 9.25
C GLY A 99 4.38 12.42 7.91
N ILE A 100 4.37 11.40 7.05
CA ILE A 100 4.91 11.42 5.70
C ILE A 100 3.82 11.92 4.73
N ASP A 101 4.16 12.85 3.85
CA ASP A 101 3.28 13.27 2.74
C ASP A 101 3.23 12.17 1.68
N ILE A 102 2.21 11.29 1.79
CA ILE A 102 2.09 10.11 0.94
C ILE A 102 1.88 10.48 -0.53
N ALA A 103 1.19 11.59 -0.82
CA ALA A 103 1.00 12.06 -2.20
C ALA A 103 2.34 12.42 -2.85
N LYS A 104 3.22 13.13 -2.13
CA LYS A 104 4.58 13.41 -2.60
C LYS A 104 5.43 12.15 -2.68
N LEU A 105 5.31 11.23 -1.72
CA LEU A 105 6.06 9.98 -1.74
C LEU A 105 5.69 9.10 -2.94
N MET A 106 4.40 9.01 -3.29
CA MET A 106 3.94 8.31 -4.49
C MET A 106 4.52 8.91 -5.77
N LYS A 107 4.53 10.25 -5.87
CA LYS A 107 5.16 10.96 -7.00
C LYS A 107 6.66 10.65 -7.07
N HIS A 108 7.37 10.79 -5.95
CA HIS A 108 8.80 10.48 -5.85
C HIS A 108 9.08 9.04 -6.28
N SER A 109 8.31 8.07 -5.78
CA SER A 109 8.49 6.66 -6.10
C SER A 109 8.26 6.36 -7.58
N ALA A 110 7.30 7.04 -8.22
CA ALA A 110 7.04 6.89 -9.65
C ALA A 110 8.21 7.42 -10.51
N GLU A 111 8.83 8.53 -10.10
CA GLU A 111 9.94 9.16 -10.80
C GLU A 111 11.28 8.44 -10.57
N ASN A 112 11.50 7.92 -9.36
CA ASN A 112 12.80 7.39 -8.93
C ASN A 112 12.85 5.86 -8.80
N ARG A 113 11.75 5.15 -9.10
CA ARG A 113 11.60 3.70 -8.96
C ARG A 113 11.82 3.17 -7.53
N GLY A 114 11.38 3.95 -6.55
CA GLY A 114 11.39 3.60 -5.14
C GLY A 114 11.43 4.83 -4.24
N ILE A 115 11.36 4.61 -2.93
CA ILE A 115 11.25 5.69 -1.93
C ILE A 115 12.59 6.24 -1.45
N LYS A 116 13.72 5.58 -1.74
CA LYS A 116 15.04 6.05 -1.32
C LYS A 116 15.30 7.46 -1.85
N GLY A 117 15.83 8.32 -0.97
CA GLY A 117 16.17 9.71 -1.30
C GLY A 117 14.98 10.67 -1.32
N PHE A 118 13.81 10.25 -0.82
CA PHE A 118 12.70 11.16 -0.58
C PHE A 118 13.07 12.24 0.43
N ASP A 119 12.72 13.49 0.16
CA ASP A 119 13.09 14.67 0.94
C ASP A 119 12.11 15.00 2.08
N GLY A 120 10.92 14.40 2.08
CA GLY A 120 9.88 14.61 3.10
C GLY A 120 10.01 13.76 4.36
N GLY A 121 11.18 13.15 4.59
CA GLY A 121 11.49 12.38 5.80
C GLY A 121 12.95 11.92 5.85
N ASP A 122 13.37 11.42 7.00
CA ASP A 122 14.71 10.91 7.23
C ASP A 122 14.84 9.48 6.73
N ALA A 123 15.95 9.17 6.07
CA ALA A 123 16.29 7.80 5.73
C ALA A 123 16.62 7.01 7.01
N VAL A 124 16.01 5.84 7.15
CA VAL A 124 16.25 4.94 8.30
C VAL A 124 16.61 3.54 7.83
N ASP A 125 17.14 2.74 8.75
CA ASP A 125 17.41 1.32 8.50
C ASP A 125 16.09 0.58 8.26
N PRO A 126 15.89 -0.07 7.10
CA PRO A 126 14.68 -0.84 6.83
C PRO A 126 14.44 -1.99 7.83
N THR A 127 15.50 -2.49 8.48
CA THR A 127 15.39 -3.59 9.46
C THR A 127 14.80 -3.14 10.78
N SER A 128 14.95 -1.86 11.16
CA SER A 128 14.36 -1.33 12.40
C SER A 128 12.89 -0.95 12.27
N LEU A 129 12.36 -0.89 11.03
CA LEU A 129 11.01 -0.41 10.75
C LEU A 129 9.93 -1.24 11.45
N LEU A 130 10.04 -2.58 11.47
CA LEU A 130 9.04 -3.45 12.11
C LEU A 130 9.01 -3.31 13.65
N THR A 131 10.06 -2.73 14.23
CA THR A 131 10.18 -2.47 15.68
C THR A 131 9.96 -1.00 16.03
N GLU A 132 9.62 -0.17 15.05
CA GLU A 132 9.36 1.25 15.26
C GLU A 132 8.12 1.45 16.15
N GLU A 133 8.21 2.38 17.10
CA GLU A 133 7.13 2.63 18.04
C GLU A 133 5.94 3.27 17.31
N CYS A 134 4.81 2.56 17.28
CA CYS A 134 3.60 2.98 16.59
C CYS A 134 2.36 2.39 17.24
N ASP A 135 1.19 2.87 16.81
CA ASP A 135 -0.09 2.36 17.29
C ASP A 135 -0.59 1.19 16.42
N VAL A 136 -0.25 1.22 15.11
CA VAL A 136 -0.63 0.19 14.14
C VAL A 136 0.53 -0.09 13.17
N LEU A 137 0.92 -1.37 13.06
CA LEU A 137 1.91 -1.87 12.11
C LEU A 137 1.21 -2.62 10.96
N ILE A 138 1.55 -2.30 9.71
CA ILE A 138 1.00 -2.93 8.49
C ILE A 138 2.12 -3.59 7.68
N PRO A 139 2.35 -4.91 7.83
CA PRO A 139 3.29 -5.65 6.97
C PRO A 139 2.63 -5.96 5.61
N ALA A 140 3.06 -5.28 4.56
CA ALA A 140 2.50 -5.35 3.21
C ALA A 140 3.56 -5.67 2.12
N ALA A 141 4.64 -6.36 2.51
CA ALA A 141 5.74 -6.77 1.62
C ALA A 141 5.84 -8.30 1.49
N LEU A 142 6.67 -8.94 2.33
CA LEU A 142 6.92 -10.38 2.31
C LEU A 142 6.36 -11.06 3.56
N GLY A 143 6.09 -12.36 3.45
CA GLY A 143 5.67 -13.18 4.59
C GLY A 143 6.83 -13.56 5.53
N GLY A 144 6.50 -13.96 6.76
CA GLY A 144 7.48 -14.45 7.74
C GLY A 144 8.36 -13.38 8.37
N VAL A 145 8.04 -12.10 8.18
CA VAL A 145 8.84 -10.96 8.66
C VAL A 145 8.61 -10.62 10.14
N ILE A 146 7.49 -11.04 10.72
CA ILE A 146 7.23 -11.03 12.16
C ILE A 146 7.37 -12.47 12.64
N ASN A 147 8.45 -12.77 13.35
CA ASN A 147 8.84 -14.11 13.78
C ASN A 147 9.43 -14.09 15.21
N LYS A 148 9.77 -15.26 15.73
CA LYS A 148 10.21 -15.48 17.13
C LYS A 148 11.64 -15.03 17.39
#